data_AF-A0A5C4L7Q8-F1
#
_entry.id   AF-A0A5C4L7Q8-F1
#
_cell.length_a   1.000
_cell.length_b   1.000
_cell.length_c   1.000
_cell.angle_alpha   90.00
_cell.angle_beta   90.00
_cell.angle_gamma   90.00
#
_symmetry.space_group_name_H-M   'P 1'
#
loop_
_entity.id
_entity.type
_entity.pdbx_description
1 polymer ?
#
loop_
_entity_poly.entity_id
_entity_poly.type
_entity_poly.pdbx_seq_one_letter_code
_entity_poly.pdbx_strand_id
1 'polypeptide(L)' 'TQNLIFPVTVALSQTFIKADGKDVALTPGMTATVEIRTGRRRVIDYLLSPVRETTSTAGHER' A
#
# COMPACT_ATOMS: atom_id res chain seq x y z
N THR A 1 -4.81 -0.76 -25.64
CA THR A 1 -4.23 -0.49 -24.30
C THR A 1 -3.73 -1.81 -23.74
N GLN A 2 -2.47 -1.88 -23.32
CA GLN A 2 -1.83 -3.14 -22.90
C GLN A 2 -2.21 -3.44 -21.44
N ASN A 3 -2.68 -4.65 -21.15
CA ASN A 3 -3.10 -5.07 -19.82
C ASN A 3 -1.87 -5.41 -18.95
N LEU A 4 -1.59 -4.60 -17.93
CA LEU A 4 -0.48 -4.83 -17.01
C LEU A 4 -0.95 -5.74 -15.85
N ILE A 5 -0.28 -6.88 -15.67
CA ILE A 5 -0.52 -7.82 -14.57
C ILE A 5 0.72 -7.82 -13.68
N PHE A 6 0.52 -7.61 -12.37
CA PHE A 6 1.58 -7.60 -11.37
C PHE A 6 1.34 -8.73 -10.36
N PRO A 7 1.90 -9.94 -10.58
CA PRO A 7 1.77 -11.02 -9.62
C PRO A 7 2.49 -10.66 -8.31
N VAL A 8 1.84 -10.95 -7.18
CA VAL A 8 2.41 -10.74 -5.85
C VAL A 8 2.20 -11.97 -4.99
N THR A 9 3.16 -12.25 -4.11
CA THR A 9 3.04 -13.28 -3.08
C THR A 9 2.96 -12.59 -1.72
N VAL A 10 1.95 -12.94 -0.94
CA VAL A 10 1.71 -12.35 0.38
C VAL A 10 2.01 -13.38 1.46
N ALA A 11 2.91 -13.03 2.38
CA ALA A 11 3.17 -13.84 3.56
C ALA A 11 2.15 -13.51 4.66
N LEU A 12 1.61 -14.54 5.30
CA LEU A 12 0.76 -14.38 6.46
C LEU A 12 1.61 -13.99 7.67
N SER A 13 1.14 -13.03 8.47
CA SER A 13 1.86 -12.61 9.69
C SER A 13 1.86 -13.68 10.78
N GLN A 14 0.92 -14.64 10.72
CA GLN A 14 0.76 -15.73 11.67
C GLN A 14 0.19 -16.96 10.97
N THR A 15 0.50 -18.14 11.51
CA THR A 15 0.08 -19.45 10.98
C THR A 15 -1.17 -20.00 11.67
N PHE A 16 -1.82 -19.22 12.52
CA PHE A 16 -3.04 -19.58 13.24
C PHE A 16 -4.02 -18.41 13.28
N ILE A 17 -5.29 -18.71 13.53
CA ILE A 17 -6.34 -17.72 13.80
C ILE A 17 -7.03 -18.04 15.12
N LYS A 18 -7.62 -17.03 15.77
CA LYS A 18 -8.50 -17.27 16.92
C LYS A 18 -9.91 -17.57 16.42
N ALA A 19 -10.36 -18.80 16.63
CA ALA A 19 -11.72 -19.23 16.38
C ALA A 19 -12.26 -19.94 17.63
N ASP A 20 -13.47 -19.58 18.06
CA ASP A 20 -14.13 -20.17 19.24
C ASP A 20 -13.27 -20.21 20.51
N GLY A 21 -12.48 -19.13 20.72
CA GLY A 21 -11.60 -18.99 21.87
C GLY A 21 -10.33 -19.84 21.82
N LYS A 22 -10.07 -20.56 20.73
CA LYS A 22 -8.88 -21.41 20.53
C LYS A 22 -8.05 -20.92 19.36
N ASP A 23 -6.75 -21.18 19.43
CA ASP A 23 -5.84 -20.95 18.32
C ASP A 23 -5.96 -22.14 17.35
N VAL A 24 -6.45 -21.88 16.15
CA VAL A 24 -6.63 -22.87 15.07
C VAL A 24 -5.57 -22.63 14.02
N ALA A 25 -4.77 -23.67 13.73
CA ALA A 25 -3.75 -23.61 12.68
C ALA A 25 -4.40 -23.43 11.30
N LEU A 26 -3.81 -22.57 10.48
CA LEU A 26 -4.22 -22.36 9.10
C LEU A 26 -3.79 -23.56 8.25
N THR A 27 -4.74 -24.19 7.57
CA THR A 27 -4.50 -25.35 6.71
C THR A 27 -4.86 -25.05 5.25
N PRO A 28 -4.24 -25.75 4.28
CA PRO A 28 -4.63 -25.64 2.88
C PRO A 28 -6.14 -25.88 2.69
N GLY A 29 -6.76 -25.14 1.75
CA GLY A 29 -8.20 -25.22 1.47
C GLY A 29 -9.05 -24.18 2.20
N MET A 30 -8.47 -23.39 3.11
CA MET A 30 -9.13 -22.23 3.70
C MET A 30 -9.16 -21.02 2.75
N THR A 31 -10.22 -20.23 2.80
CA THR A 31 -10.31 -18.96 2.06
C THR A 31 -9.62 -17.85 2.83
N ALA A 32 -8.75 -17.09 2.15
CA ALA A 32 -8.14 -15.87 2.69
C ALA A 32 -8.58 -14.66 1.87
N THR A 33 -8.82 -13.53 2.54
CA THR A 33 -9.11 -12.24 1.92
C THR A 33 -7.96 -11.29 2.21
N VAL A 34 -7.42 -10.65 1.18
CA VAL A 34 -6.32 -9.69 1.30
C VAL A 34 -6.75 -8.36 0.68
N GLU A 35 -6.54 -7.27 1.41
CA GLU A 35 -6.76 -5.91 0.92
C GLU A 35 -5.41 -5.29 0.51
N ILE A 36 -5.19 -5.10 -0.78
CA ILE A 36 -3.96 -4.46 -1.29
C ILE A 36 -4.22 -2.96 -1.43
N ARG A 37 -3.67 -2.18 -0.49
CA ARG A 37 -3.72 -0.70 -0.57
C ARG A 37 -2.57 -0.19 -1.42
N THR A 38 -2.85 0.12 -2.69
CA THR A 38 -1.88 0.76 -3.60
C THR A 38 -1.90 2.28 -3.41
N GLY A 39 -0.74 2.85 -3.09
CA GLY A 39 -0.59 4.29 -2.84
C GLY A 39 -0.69 4.67 -1.37
N ARG A 40 0.30 5.47 -0.92
CA ARG A 40 0.22 6.22 0.34
C ARG A 40 0.34 7.68 -0.01
N ARG A 41 -0.79 8.37 -0.16
CA ARG A 41 -0.78 9.80 -0.42
C ARG A 41 -0.46 10.51 0.89
N ARG A 42 0.74 11.08 1.03
CA ARG A 42 1.07 11.86 2.23
C ARG A 42 0.48 13.26 2.04
N VAL A 43 -0.28 13.74 3.02
CA VAL A 43 -0.91 15.08 2.97
C VAL A 43 0.14 16.19 2.78
N ILE A 44 1.33 16.00 3.35
CA ILE A 44 2.47 16.93 3.20
C ILE A 44 2.88 17.17 1.74
N ASP A 45 2.67 16.22 0.84
CA ASP A 45 3.01 16.40 -0.59
C ASP A 45 2.12 17.47 -1.25
N TYR A 46 0.89 17.67 -0.78
CA TYR A 46 -0.01 18.74 -1.23
C TYR A 46 0.34 20.09 -0.62
N LEU A 47 0.80 20.11 0.64
CA LEU A 47 1.17 21.36 1.31
C LEU A 47 2.47 21.94 0.75
N LEU A 48 3.39 21.09 0.31
CA LEU A 48 4.69 21.49 -0.25
C LEU A 48 4.68 21.64 -1.77
N SER A 49 3.59 21.29 -2.48
CA SER A 49 3.49 21.51 -3.92
C SER A 49 3.64 22.99 -4.33
N PRO A 50 3.02 23.98 -3.66
CA PRO A 50 3.20 25.39 -4.05
C PRO A 50 4.63 25.89 -3.79
N VAL A 51 5.29 25.44 -2.72
CA VAL A 51 6.65 25.88 -2.38
C VAL A 51 7.67 25.42 -3.44
N ARG A 52 7.47 24.21 -3.99
CA ARG A 52 8.29 23.70 -5.10
C ARG A 52 8.11 24.53 -6.37
N GLU A 53 6.88 24.90 -6.69
CA GLU A 53 6.57 25.71 -7.87
C GLU A 53 7.18 27.11 -7.76
N THR A 54 7.03 27.77 -6.60
CA THR A 54 7.62 29.11 -6.37
C THR A 54 9.15 29.10 -6.37
N THR A 55 9.78 28.06 -5.83
CA THR A 55 11.26 27.96 -5.81
C THR A 55 11.82 27.72 -7.22
N SER A 56 11.13 26.93 -8.05
CA SER A 56 11.53 26.71 -9.44
C SER A 56 11.43 27.98 -10.27
N THR A 57 10.35 28.75 -10.12
CA THR A 57 10.17 29.99 -10.91
C THR A 57 11.16 31.08 -10.49
N ALA A 58 11.43 31.23 -9.19
CA ALA A 58 12.36 32.25 -8.70
C ALA A 58 13.83 32.01 -9.09
N GLY A 59 14.23 30.75 -9.34
CA GLY A 59 15.57 30.40 -9.80
C GLY A 59 15.80 30.60 -11.30
N HIS A 60 14.74 30.72 -12.10
CA HIS A 60 14.83 30.91 -13.55
C HIS A 60 14.73 32.38 -13.99
N GLU A 61 14.48 33.31 -13.06
CA GLU A 61 14.35 34.75 -13.36
C GLU A 61 15.64 35.54 -13.08
N ARG A 62 16.81 34.90 -13.12
CA ARG A 62 18.12 35.58 -13.05
C ARG A 62 19.10 35.04 -14.08
#